data_AF-R0JH44-F1
#
_entry.id   AF-R0JH44-F1
#
_cell.length_a   1.000
_cell.length_b   1.000
_cell.length_c   1.000
_cell.angle_alpha   90.00
_cell.angle_beta   90.00
_cell.angle_gamma   90.00
#
_symmetry.space_group_name_H-M   'P 1'
#
loop_
_entity.id
_entity.type
_entity.pdbx_description
1 polymer ?
#
loop_
_entity_poly.entity_id
_entity_poly.type
_entity_poly.pdbx_seq_one_letter_code
_entity_poly.pdbx_strand_id
1 'polypeptide(L)'
;QLPIEDLCSLTSQSLTVALTAAVPESTEDVLLKGFAMLGMENERIETAQQFFSWFAQLQTQMDQDESAKYRQMRDYLSGFEEQCDTILNDVNSALQHLEALQKQYLFVSTKTGTLHEACEQLLKEQSELADLAENIQQKLSYFNELENINTKLNSPTLSVNSEGFIPMLAKLDDCIAYISSHPNFKDYPVYLTKFKQCLSKAMHLIKTYTVNTLQNLTSQLMKRDPSSVPNSDNAFTLFYVKFRAAAPKVRTLIEQVEQRSEKMPEYQQVLNEIHQCYLDQRELLLGPSIASTVTELTSQNNRDHCALVRSGCAFMVHVCQDEHQLYNEFFTKPTPKLDELLEKLCLSLYDVLRPMIIHVIHLETLSELCGILKNEMLEDHVQNNAEQLGAFAAGVKQMLEDVQERLVYRTHIYIQTDITGYKPAPGDLAYPDKLEMME
;
A
#
# COMPACT_ATOMS: atom_id res chain seq x y z
N GLN A 1 -44.46 37.02 -13.24
CA GLN A 1 -44.55 38.47 -13.01
C GLN A 1 -44.16 39.15 -14.31
N LEU A 2 -45.15 39.57 -15.12
CA LEU A 2 -45.04 40.45 -16.30
C LEU A 2 -46.44 41.10 -16.51
N PRO A 3 -46.52 42.30 -17.11
CA PRO A 3 -47.46 43.35 -16.71
C PRO A 3 -48.71 43.42 -17.59
N ILE A 4 -49.81 43.88 -17.01
CA ILE A 4 -51.06 44.22 -17.70
C ILE A 4 -51.06 45.73 -17.84
N GLU A 5 -50.90 46.24 -19.07
CA GLU A 5 -51.11 47.66 -19.40
C GLU A 5 -52.45 47.84 -20.12
N ASP A 6 -53.27 48.69 -19.51
CA ASP A 6 -54.11 49.74 -20.10
C ASP A 6 -54.64 49.58 -21.52
N LEU A 7 -55.98 49.57 -21.66
CA LEU A 7 -56.70 50.08 -22.83
C LEU A 7 -58.17 50.31 -22.45
N CYS A 8 -58.51 51.53 -22.03
CA CYS A 8 -59.90 52.01 -22.01
C CYS A 8 -59.92 53.55 -22.05
N SER A 9 -59.83 54.11 -23.25
CA SER A 9 -60.17 55.50 -23.52
C SER A 9 -61.01 55.58 -24.79
N LEU A 10 -62.33 55.60 -24.64
CA LEU A 10 -63.26 55.94 -25.71
C LEU A 10 -64.06 57.17 -25.26
N THR A 11 -63.69 58.31 -25.82
CA THR A 11 -64.41 59.58 -25.73
C THR A 11 -65.66 59.52 -26.59
N SER A 12 -66.83 59.64 -25.98
CA SER A 12 -68.11 59.84 -26.64
C SER A 12 -68.26 61.31 -27.07
N GLN A 13 -68.28 61.56 -28.38
CA GLN A 13 -68.74 62.84 -28.93
C GLN A 13 -70.15 62.67 -29.47
N SER A 14 -71.11 63.31 -28.81
CA SER A 14 -72.46 63.56 -29.35
C SER A 14 -72.43 64.84 -30.17
N LEU A 15 -72.85 64.78 -31.43
CA LEU A 15 -73.10 65.96 -32.25
C LEU A 15 -74.59 66.10 -32.53
N THR A 16 -75.18 67.02 -31.77
CA THR A 16 -76.45 67.71 -31.95
C THR A 16 -76.59 68.27 -33.37
N VAL A 17 -77.68 67.89 -34.06
CA VAL A 17 -78.11 68.58 -35.28
C VAL A 17 -79.06 69.72 -34.87
N ALA A 18 -78.61 70.95 -35.05
CA ALA A 18 -79.43 72.14 -34.89
C ALA A 18 -80.35 72.31 -36.11
N LEU A 19 -81.67 72.12 -35.92
CA LEU A 19 -82.68 72.52 -36.89
C LEU A 19 -83.04 73.99 -36.65
N THR A 20 -82.28 74.89 -37.26
CA THR A 20 -82.70 76.29 -37.42
C THR A 20 -83.71 76.38 -38.54
N ALA A 21 -84.99 76.14 -38.24
CA ALA A 21 -86.07 76.60 -39.10
C ALA A 21 -86.33 78.08 -38.76
N ALA A 22 -85.67 78.99 -39.48
CA ALA A 22 -86.07 80.39 -39.49
C ALA A 22 -87.46 80.48 -40.17
N VAL A 23 -88.44 81.01 -39.45
CA VAL A 23 -89.81 81.24 -39.94
C VAL A 23 -89.77 82.28 -41.07
N PRO A 24 -90.21 81.97 -42.30
CA PRO A 24 -90.15 82.92 -43.40
C PRO A 24 -91.39 83.82 -43.41
N GLU A 25 -91.19 85.13 -43.57
CA GLU A 25 -92.23 86.18 -43.58
C GLU A 25 -93.18 86.14 -44.79
N SER A 26 -93.08 85.11 -45.65
CA SER A 26 -94.03 84.86 -46.74
C SER A 26 -93.94 83.40 -47.19
N THR A 27 -95.09 82.74 -47.32
CA THR A 27 -95.21 81.31 -47.69
C THR A 27 -94.82 81.01 -49.14
N GLU A 28 -94.77 82.02 -50.02
CA GLU A 28 -94.45 81.84 -51.44
C GLU A 28 -92.98 81.50 -51.69
N ASP A 29 -92.05 82.13 -50.97
CA ASP A 29 -90.60 81.95 -51.18
C ASP A 29 -90.10 80.57 -50.73
N VAL A 30 -90.77 79.99 -49.72
CA VAL A 30 -90.48 78.64 -49.21
C VAL A 30 -90.90 77.59 -50.22
N LEU A 31 -92.09 77.78 -50.80
CA LEU A 31 -92.61 76.91 -51.84
C LEU A 31 -91.71 76.98 -53.07
N LEU A 32 -91.31 78.17 -53.51
CA LEU A 32 -90.40 78.35 -54.64
C LEU A 32 -89.03 77.68 -54.41
N LYS A 33 -88.42 77.83 -53.21
CA LYS A 33 -87.18 77.12 -52.89
C LYS A 33 -87.36 75.61 -52.81
N GLY A 34 -88.50 75.13 -52.30
CA GLY A 34 -88.86 73.71 -52.32
C GLY A 34 -89.00 73.16 -53.74
N PHE A 35 -89.67 73.90 -54.63
CA PHE A 35 -89.81 73.54 -56.05
C PHE A 35 -88.47 73.55 -56.80
N ALA A 36 -87.58 74.49 -56.47
CA ALA A 36 -86.22 74.55 -57.04
C ALA A 36 -85.33 73.39 -56.56
N MET A 37 -85.40 73.02 -55.27
CA MET A 37 -84.62 71.91 -54.71
C MET A 37 -85.06 70.55 -55.28
N LEU A 38 -86.32 70.47 -55.74
CA LEU A 38 -86.89 69.32 -56.45
C LEU A 38 -86.69 69.38 -57.98
N GLY A 39 -85.98 70.40 -58.50
CA GLY A 39 -85.61 70.52 -59.90
C GLY A 39 -86.73 70.91 -60.86
N MET A 40 -87.82 71.50 -60.37
CA MET A 40 -89.06 71.74 -61.11
C MET A 40 -89.47 73.21 -61.15
N GLU A 41 -88.60 74.10 -61.64
CA GLU A 41 -88.91 75.54 -61.73
C GLU A 41 -89.91 75.90 -62.85
N ASN A 42 -90.21 74.99 -63.78
CA ASN A 42 -90.99 75.28 -65.01
C ASN A 42 -92.30 74.49 -65.19
N GLU A 43 -92.72 73.64 -64.26
CA GLU A 43 -93.98 72.90 -64.37
C GLU A 43 -95.09 73.52 -63.50
N ARG A 44 -96.06 74.21 -64.12
CA ARG A 44 -97.26 74.70 -63.43
C ARG A 44 -98.22 73.54 -63.20
N ILE A 45 -98.53 73.26 -61.93
CA ILE A 45 -99.55 72.27 -61.54
C ILE A 45 -100.93 72.88 -61.80
N GLU A 46 -101.58 72.47 -62.89
CA GLU A 46 -102.85 73.07 -63.33
C GLU A 46 -104.06 72.18 -63.00
N THR A 47 -103.85 70.94 -62.54
CA THR A 47 -104.93 70.00 -62.18
C THR A 47 -104.71 69.35 -60.82
N ALA A 48 -105.80 69.10 -60.08
CA ALA A 48 -105.76 68.45 -58.77
C ALA A 48 -105.09 67.06 -58.80
N GLN A 49 -105.19 66.36 -59.93
CA GLN A 49 -104.58 65.04 -60.13
C GLN A 49 -103.05 65.11 -60.18
N GLN A 50 -102.49 66.17 -60.77
CA GLN A 50 -101.05 66.44 -60.77
C GLN A 50 -100.53 66.82 -59.37
N PHE A 51 -101.34 67.54 -58.58
CA PHE A 51 -101.02 67.85 -57.19
C PHE A 51 -100.99 66.58 -56.32
N PHE A 52 -101.96 65.68 -56.44
CA PHE A 52 -101.98 64.44 -55.66
C PHE A 52 -100.85 63.47 -56.05
N SER A 53 -100.48 63.39 -57.34
CA SER A 53 -99.32 62.59 -57.75
C SER A 53 -98.02 63.16 -57.23
N TRP A 54 -97.87 64.49 -57.23
CA TRP A 54 -96.71 65.18 -56.66
C TRP A 54 -96.63 65.00 -55.15
N PHE A 55 -97.73 65.21 -54.42
CA PHE A 55 -97.77 65.04 -52.97
C PHE A 55 -97.49 63.59 -52.57
N ALA A 56 -98.00 62.61 -53.33
CA ALA A 56 -97.66 61.20 -53.12
C ALA A 56 -96.17 60.90 -53.35
N GLN A 57 -95.54 61.51 -54.36
CA GLN A 57 -94.09 61.41 -54.61
C GLN A 57 -93.26 62.07 -53.50
N LEU A 58 -93.66 63.27 -53.06
CA LEU A 58 -93.00 63.98 -51.97
C LEU A 58 -93.11 63.18 -50.66
N GLN A 59 -94.29 62.64 -50.37
CA GLN A 59 -94.53 61.81 -49.19
C GLN A 59 -93.72 60.50 -49.25
N THR A 60 -93.62 59.85 -50.42
CA THR A 60 -92.75 58.67 -50.56
C THR A 60 -91.27 59.01 -50.44
N GLN A 61 -90.81 60.17 -50.91
CA GLN A 61 -89.42 60.61 -50.71
C GLN A 61 -89.12 60.93 -49.24
N MET A 62 -90.03 61.63 -48.55
CA MET A 62 -89.90 61.91 -47.12
C MET A 62 -89.87 60.63 -46.28
N ASP A 63 -90.77 59.68 -46.54
CA ASP A 63 -90.80 58.38 -45.87
C ASP A 63 -89.53 57.58 -46.16
N GLN A 64 -88.99 57.66 -47.37
CA GLN A 64 -87.73 57.01 -47.76
C GLN A 64 -86.52 57.62 -47.05
N ASP A 65 -86.42 58.96 -46.98
CA ASP A 65 -85.32 59.67 -46.32
C ASP A 65 -85.33 59.47 -44.80
N GLU A 66 -86.51 59.49 -44.17
CA GLU A 66 -86.64 59.24 -42.73
C GLU A 66 -86.31 57.77 -42.42
N SER A 67 -86.82 56.83 -43.23
CA SER A 67 -86.51 55.40 -43.12
C SER A 67 -85.06 55.04 -43.49
N ALA A 68 -84.38 55.84 -44.30
CA ALA A 68 -83.00 55.60 -44.72
C ALA A 68 -82.02 55.78 -43.56
N LYS A 69 -82.23 56.80 -42.71
CA LYS A 69 -81.39 57.04 -41.53
C LYS A 69 -81.49 55.89 -40.52
N TYR A 70 -82.70 55.40 -40.26
CA TYR A 70 -82.89 54.25 -39.37
C TYR A 70 -82.34 52.94 -39.97
N ARG A 71 -82.42 52.76 -41.30
CA ARG A 71 -81.78 51.62 -41.99
C ARG A 71 -80.26 51.66 -41.88
N GLN A 72 -79.62 52.80 -42.14
CA GLN A 72 -78.17 52.94 -42.00
C GLN A 72 -77.69 52.67 -40.56
N MET A 73 -78.41 53.18 -39.55
CA MET A 73 -78.07 52.90 -38.15
C MET A 73 -78.26 51.43 -37.79
N ARG A 74 -79.31 50.79 -38.29
CA ARG A 74 -79.54 49.35 -38.11
C ARG A 74 -78.45 48.52 -38.77
N ASP A 75 -78.05 48.86 -39.99
CA ASP A 75 -76.99 48.15 -40.72
C ASP A 75 -75.63 48.33 -40.02
N TYR A 76 -75.35 49.53 -39.49
CA TYR A 76 -74.17 49.79 -38.67
C TYR A 76 -74.16 48.96 -37.38
N LEU A 77 -75.28 48.91 -36.65
CA LEU A 77 -75.41 48.11 -35.43
C LEU A 77 -75.34 46.60 -35.73
N SER A 78 -75.94 46.14 -36.82
CA SER A 78 -75.85 44.75 -37.28
C SER A 78 -74.42 44.36 -37.64
N GLY A 79 -73.66 45.25 -38.31
CA GLY A 79 -72.25 45.01 -38.60
C GLY A 79 -71.39 44.99 -37.33
N PHE A 80 -71.73 45.78 -36.32
CA PHE A 80 -71.03 45.77 -35.03
C PHE A 80 -71.37 44.52 -34.21
N GLU A 81 -72.61 44.03 -34.28
CA GLU A 81 -73.05 42.76 -33.70
C GLU A 81 -72.30 41.59 -34.34
N GLU A 82 -72.24 41.53 -35.67
CA GLU A 82 -71.46 40.50 -36.39
C GLU A 82 -69.97 40.53 -35.99
N GLN A 83 -69.37 41.72 -35.85
CA GLN A 83 -67.98 41.84 -35.38
C GLN A 83 -67.82 41.33 -33.94
N CYS A 84 -68.74 41.66 -33.04
CA CYS A 84 -68.74 41.15 -31.67
C CYS A 84 -68.85 39.62 -31.64
N ASP A 85 -69.73 39.05 -32.47
CA ASP A 85 -69.90 37.60 -32.58
C ASP A 85 -68.64 36.92 -33.15
N THR A 86 -67.98 37.57 -34.12
CA THR A 86 -66.72 37.06 -34.69
C THR A 86 -65.63 37.02 -33.61
N ILE A 87 -65.47 38.12 -32.85
CA ILE A 87 -64.50 38.20 -31.76
C ILE A 87 -64.83 37.19 -30.65
N LEU A 88 -66.11 37.02 -30.31
CA LEU A 88 -66.55 36.07 -29.30
C LEU A 88 -66.26 34.62 -29.73
N ASN A 89 -66.45 34.32 -31.01
CA ASN A 89 -66.08 33.03 -31.59
C ASN A 89 -64.56 32.81 -31.55
N ASP A 90 -63.75 33.82 -31.88
CA ASP A 90 -62.29 33.75 -31.82
C ASP A 90 -61.79 33.55 -30.37
N VAL A 91 -62.37 34.25 -29.40
CA VAL A 91 -62.05 34.09 -27.98
C VAL A 91 -62.42 32.69 -27.49
N ASN A 92 -63.60 32.18 -27.87
CA ASN A 92 -64.00 30.82 -27.52
C ASN A 92 -63.07 29.77 -28.14
N SER A 93 -62.64 29.98 -29.39
CA SER A 93 -61.67 29.10 -30.05
C SER A 93 -60.30 29.14 -29.35
N ALA A 94 -59.82 30.33 -28.98
CA ALA A 94 -58.58 30.51 -28.23
C ALA A 94 -58.65 29.82 -26.85
N LEU A 95 -59.77 29.94 -26.14
CA LEU A 95 -60.00 29.25 -24.86
C LEU A 95 -59.97 27.72 -25.01
N GLN A 96 -60.60 27.18 -26.05
CA GLN A 96 -60.54 25.74 -26.35
C GLN A 96 -59.11 25.28 -26.65
N HIS A 97 -58.35 26.05 -27.42
CA HIS A 97 -56.94 25.75 -27.69
C HIS A 97 -56.09 25.78 -26.42
N LEU A 98 -56.34 26.74 -25.52
CA LEU A 98 -55.61 26.86 -24.26
C LEU A 98 -55.94 25.71 -23.30
N GLU A 99 -57.20 25.28 -23.25
CA GLU A 99 -57.61 24.09 -22.49
C GLU A 99 -56.99 22.81 -23.06
N ALA A 100 -56.94 22.66 -24.39
CA ALA A 100 -56.28 21.53 -25.04
C ALA A 100 -54.76 21.52 -24.77
N LEU A 101 -54.11 22.69 -24.82
CA LEU A 101 -52.69 22.84 -24.50
C LEU A 101 -52.41 22.50 -23.04
N GLN A 102 -53.25 22.96 -22.12
CA GLN A 102 -53.12 22.63 -20.69
C GLN A 102 -53.23 21.11 -20.47
N LYS A 103 -54.20 20.45 -21.11
CA LYS A 103 -54.35 18.97 -21.04
C LYS A 103 -53.13 18.25 -21.60
N GLN A 104 -52.59 18.69 -22.74
CA GLN A 104 -51.37 18.12 -23.32
C GLN A 104 -50.15 18.36 -22.43
N TYR A 105 -50.00 19.56 -21.85
CA TYR A 105 -48.91 19.88 -20.95
C TYR A 105 -48.94 18.99 -19.70
N LEU A 106 -50.11 18.84 -19.06
CA LEU A 106 -50.27 17.93 -17.91
C LEU A 106 -49.97 16.47 -18.29
N PHE A 107 -50.44 16.01 -19.44
CA PHE A 107 -50.14 14.67 -19.93
C PHE A 107 -48.63 14.45 -20.12
N VAL A 108 -47.96 15.38 -20.80
CA VAL A 108 -46.51 15.31 -21.05
C VAL A 108 -45.72 15.44 -19.75
N SER A 109 -46.08 16.36 -18.85
CA SER A 109 -45.42 16.56 -17.57
C SER A 109 -45.54 15.31 -16.69
N THR A 110 -46.73 14.70 -16.63
CA THR A 110 -46.95 13.48 -15.84
C THR A 110 -46.15 12.31 -16.43
N LYS A 111 -46.24 12.09 -17.75
CA LYS A 111 -45.45 11.03 -18.40
C LYS A 111 -43.94 11.24 -18.26
N THR A 112 -43.46 12.47 -18.46
CA THR A 112 -42.04 12.79 -18.34
C THR A 112 -41.56 12.65 -16.90
N GLY A 113 -42.37 13.04 -15.91
CA GLY A 113 -42.09 12.80 -14.49
C GLY A 113 -41.96 11.32 -14.17
N THR A 114 -42.93 10.49 -14.60
CA THR A 114 -42.85 9.03 -14.40
C THR A 114 -41.66 8.38 -15.11
N LEU A 115 -41.31 8.87 -16.30
CA LEU A 115 -40.15 8.39 -17.03
C LEU A 115 -38.85 8.78 -16.31
N HIS A 116 -38.77 10.02 -15.82
CA HIS A 116 -37.61 10.52 -15.09
C HIS A 116 -37.40 9.74 -13.78
N GLU A 117 -38.46 9.50 -12.99
CA GLU A 117 -38.38 8.66 -11.79
C GLU A 117 -37.94 7.23 -12.11
N ALA A 118 -38.48 6.63 -13.18
CA ALA A 118 -38.07 5.29 -13.61
C ALA A 118 -36.59 5.26 -14.06
N CYS A 119 -36.12 6.29 -14.76
CA CYS A 119 -34.71 6.42 -15.15
C CYS A 119 -33.79 6.60 -13.94
N GLU A 120 -34.15 7.44 -12.97
CA GLU A 120 -33.38 7.62 -11.73
C GLU A 120 -33.29 6.31 -10.93
N GLN A 121 -34.41 5.57 -10.82
CA GLN A 121 -34.42 4.28 -10.15
C GLN A 121 -33.52 3.26 -10.87
N LEU A 122 -33.57 3.21 -12.21
CA LEU A 122 -32.69 2.34 -13.00
C LEU A 122 -31.22 2.72 -12.89
N LEU A 123 -30.89 4.02 -12.85
CA LEU A 123 -29.52 4.48 -12.65
C LEU A 123 -28.98 4.10 -11.27
N LYS A 124 -29.82 4.19 -10.24
CA LYS A 124 -29.47 3.75 -8.89
C LYS A 124 -29.22 2.24 -8.84
N GLU A 125 -30.11 1.44 -9.41
CA GLU A 125 -29.94 -0.02 -9.49
C GLU A 125 -28.69 -0.40 -10.29
N GLN A 126 -28.41 0.31 -11.38
CA GLN A 126 -27.18 0.10 -12.16
C GLN A 126 -25.94 0.38 -11.32
N SER A 127 -25.91 1.46 -10.55
CA SER A 127 -24.79 1.78 -9.65
C SER A 127 -24.61 0.70 -8.59
N GLU A 128 -25.68 0.29 -7.91
CA GLU A 128 -25.63 -0.74 -6.87
C GLU A 128 -25.15 -2.09 -7.42
N LEU A 129 -25.60 -2.47 -8.63
CA LEU A 129 -25.13 -3.68 -9.30
C LEU A 129 -23.67 -3.58 -9.74
N ALA A 130 -23.21 -2.42 -10.19
CA ALA A 130 -21.80 -2.20 -10.53
C ALA A 130 -20.90 -2.30 -9.30
N ASP A 131 -21.30 -1.69 -8.18
CA ASP A 131 -20.59 -1.77 -6.90
C ASP A 131 -20.55 -3.22 -6.39
N LEU A 132 -21.64 -3.96 -6.52
CA LEU A 132 -21.70 -5.37 -6.15
C LEU A 132 -20.77 -6.21 -7.03
N ALA A 133 -20.76 -5.97 -8.35
CA ALA A 133 -19.90 -6.68 -9.29
C ALA A 133 -18.42 -6.41 -8.99
N GLU A 134 -18.04 -5.17 -8.67
CA GLU A 134 -16.67 -4.82 -8.29
C GLU A 134 -16.27 -5.51 -6.97
N ASN A 135 -17.15 -5.50 -5.97
CA ASN A 135 -16.92 -6.22 -4.71
C ASN A 135 -16.72 -7.72 -4.92
N ILE A 136 -17.51 -8.36 -5.79
CA ILE A 136 -17.35 -9.77 -6.13
C ILE A 136 -16.00 -9.99 -6.84
N GLN A 137 -15.66 -9.13 -7.80
CA GLN A 137 -14.42 -9.21 -8.55
C GLN A 137 -13.18 -9.06 -7.64
N GLN A 138 -13.20 -8.12 -6.70
CA GLN A 138 -12.13 -7.93 -5.72
C GLN A 138 -11.94 -9.17 -4.86
N LYS A 139 -13.03 -9.76 -4.33
CA LYS A 139 -12.95 -10.99 -3.54
C LYS A 139 -12.43 -12.17 -4.36
N LEU A 140 -12.89 -12.29 -5.60
CA LEU A 140 -12.54 -13.36 -6.52
C LEU A 140 -11.09 -13.23 -7.04
N SER A 141 -10.53 -12.02 -7.06
CA SER A 141 -9.14 -11.78 -7.47
C SER A 141 -8.13 -12.57 -6.63
N TYR A 142 -8.32 -12.66 -5.30
CA TYR A 142 -7.47 -13.47 -4.42
C TYR A 142 -7.49 -14.95 -4.78
N PHE A 143 -8.63 -15.49 -5.20
CA PHE A 143 -8.75 -16.89 -5.62
C PHE A 143 -8.11 -17.13 -6.99
N ASN A 144 -8.28 -16.19 -7.93
CA ASN A 144 -7.66 -16.27 -9.26
C ASN A 144 -6.14 -16.17 -9.22
N GLU A 145 -5.57 -15.41 -8.27
CA GLU A 145 -4.12 -15.31 -8.10
C GLU A 145 -3.46 -16.65 -7.77
N LEU A 146 -4.21 -17.64 -7.26
CA LEU A 146 -3.68 -18.99 -7.04
C LEU A 146 -3.11 -19.59 -8.33
N GLU A 147 -3.85 -19.51 -9.43
CA GLU A 147 -3.44 -20.08 -10.71
C GLU A 147 -2.23 -19.34 -11.29
N ASN A 148 -2.22 -18.01 -11.16
CA ASN A 148 -1.11 -17.16 -11.59
C ASN A 148 0.18 -17.51 -10.82
N ILE A 149 0.12 -17.57 -9.49
CA ILE A 149 1.26 -17.90 -8.63
C ILE A 149 1.73 -19.32 -8.89
N ASN A 150 0.82 -20.30 -8.95
CA ASN A 150 1.18 -21.70 -9.21
C ASN A 150 1.84 -21.87 -10.58
N THR A 151 1.36 -21.18 -11.62
CA THR A 151 1.96 -21.25 -12.97
C THR A 151 3.38 -20.67 -12.97
N LYS A 152 3.60 -19.55 -12.30
CA LYS A 152 4.92 -18.94 -12.15
C LYS A 152 5.88 -19.83 -11.36
N LEU A 153 5.42 -20.44 -10.26
CA LEU A 153 6.21 -21.33 -9.42
C LEU A 153 6.62 -22.64 -10.10
N ASN A 154 5.80 -23.16 -11.01
CA ASN A 154 6.13 -24.38 -11.76
C ASN A 154 6.97 -24.09 -13.02
N SER A 155 7.28 -22.83 -13.33
CA SER A 155 8.10 -22.49 -14.49
C SER A 155 9.56 -22.94 -14.28
N PRO A 156 10.16 -23.71 -15.21
CA PRO A 156 11.55 -24.15 -15.10
C PRO A 156 12.56 -22.99 -15.25
N THR A 157 12.13 -21.84 -15.75
CA THR A 157 12.95 -20.64 -15.91
C THR A 157 12.88 -19.70 -14.70
N LEU A 158 12.13 -20.05 -13.65
CA LEU A 158 11.99 -19.21 -12.48
C LEU A 158 13.33 -19.09 -11.74
N SER A 159 13.80 -17.86 -11.58
CA SER A 159 14.92 -17.55 -10.69
C SER A 159 14.40 -16.85 -9.45
N VAL A 160 14.82 -17.32 -8.27
CA VAL A 160 14.51 -16.68 -6.99
C VAL A 160 15.09 -15.26 -6.89
N ASN A 161 16.13 -14.95 -7.67
CA ASN A 161 16.73 -13.61 -7.74
C ASN A 161 16.02 -12.68 -8.72
N SER A 162 14.95 -13.14 -9.39
CA SER A 162 14.19 -12.28 -10.29
C SER A 162 13.45 -11.18 -9.52
N GLU A 163 13.39 -9.97 -10.08
CA GLU A 163 12.72 -8.83 -9.45
C GLU A 163 11.25 -9.10 -9.13
N GLY A 164 10.60 -10.00 -9.89
CA GLY A 164 9.20 -10.40 -9.70
C GLY A 164 8.97 -11.44 -8.60
N PHE A 165 10.00 -12.09 -8.05
CA PHE A 165 9.83 -13.16 -7.06
C PHE A 165 9.39 -12.62 -5.69
N ILE A 166 10.01 -11.54 -5.20
CA ILE A 166 9.66 -10.94 -3.90
C ILE A 166 8.22 -10.38 -3.90
N PRO A 167 7.77 -9.62 -4.92
CA PRO A 167 6.37 -9.20 -5.01
C PRO A 167 5.39 -10.37 -5.09
N MET A 168 5.77 -11.48 -5.74
CA MET A 168 4.95 -12.69 -5.79
C MET A 168 4.80 -13.33 -4.40
N LEU A 169 5.86 -13.39 -3.60
CA LEU A 169 5.80 -13.85 -2.22
C LEU A 169 4.89 -12.95 -1.36
N ALA A 170 5.03 -11.63 -1.48
CA ALA A 170 4.17 -10.69 -0.74
C ALA A 170 2.69 -10.91 -1.08
N LYS A 171 2.36 -11.02 -2.39
CA LYS A 171 1.00 -11.35 -2.83
C LYS A 171 0.51 -12.69 -2.30
N LEU A 172 1.38 -13.70 -2.26
CA LEU A 172 1.06 -15.02 -1.73
C LEU A 172 0.72 -14.95 -0.23
N ASP A 173 1.51 -14.21 0.54
CA ASP A 173 1.26 -13.98 1.97
C ASP A 173 -0.08 -13.23 2.18
N ASP A 174 -0.35 -12.21 1.38
CA ASP A 174 -1.60 -11.44 1.43
C ASP A 174 -2.82 -12.33 1.10
N CYS A 175 -2.70 -13.20 0.10
CA CYS A 175 -3.76 -14.17 -0.24
C CYS A 175 -4.00 -15.16 0.89
N ILE A 176 -2.95 -15.68 1.52
CA ILE A 176 -3.06 -16.58 2.67
C ILE A 176 -3.75 -15.87 3.85
N ALA A 177 -3.32 -14.65 4.18
CA ALA A 177 -3.89 -13.86 5.26
C ALA A 177 -5.38 -13.54 5.00
N TYR A 178 -5.72 -13.10 3.79
CA TYR A 178 -7.09 -12.81 3.39
C TYR A 178 -7.98 -14.05 3.51
N ILE A 179 -7.55 -15.17 2.96
CA ILE A 179 -8.31 -16.43 3.00
C ILE A 179 -8.47 -16.88 4.44
N SER A 180 -7.41 -16.88 5.26
CA SER A 180 -7.46 -17.23 6.69
C SER A 180 -8.42 -16.36 7.51
N SER A 181 -8.60 -15.10 7.14
CA SER A 181 -9.59 -14.20 7.79
C SER A 181 -11.05 -14.46 7.39
N HIS A 182 -11.31 -15.27 6.36
CA HIS A 182 -12.66 -15.61 5.88
C HIS A 182 -12.94 -17.13 5.88
N PRO A 183 -13.04 -17.80 7.05
CA PRO A 183 -13.34 -19.23 7.13
C PRO A 183 -14.73 -19.62 6.63
N ASN A 184 -15.64 -18.65 6.48
CA ASN A 184 -17.04 -18.87 6.11
C ASN A 184 -17.23 -19.23 4.63
N PHE A 185 -16.20 -19.11 3.78
CA PHE A 185 -16.30 -19.48 2.37
C PHE A 185 -16.32 -21.00 2.18
N LYS A 186 -17.18 -21.48 1.29
CA LYS A 186 -17.41 -22.92 1.05
C LYS A 186 -16.13 -23.69 0.73
N ASP A 187 -15.31 -23.16 -0.17
CA ASP A 187 -14.08 -23.83 -0.64
C ASP A 187 -12.81 -23.32 0.06
N TYR A 188 -12.96 -22.53 1.13
CA TYR A 188 -11.87 -22.01 1.97
C TYR A 188 -10.76 -23.06 2.28
N PRO A 189 -11.07 -24.26 2.82
CA PRO A 189 -10.02 -25.18 3.26
C PRO A 189 -9.21 -25.72 2.07
N VAL A 190 -9.83 -25.87 0.90
CA VAL A 190 -9.15 -26.35 -0.31
C VAL A 190 -8.19 -25.29 -0.83
N TYR A 191 -8.64 -24.03 -0.94
CA TYR A 191 -7.80 -22.94 -1.40
C TYR A 191 -6.65 -22.66 -0.44
N LEU A 192 -6.91 -22.61 0.86
CA LEU A 192 -5.87 -22.42 1.86
C LEU A 192 -4.79 -23.50 1.75
N THR A 193 -5.18 -24.76 1.60
CA THR A 193 -4.23 -25.86 1.41
C THR A 193 -3.37 -25.67 0.16
N LYS A 194 -3.97 -25.28 -0.97
CA LYS A 194 -3.24 -25.03 -2.21
C LYS A 194 -2.29 -23.82 -2.10
N PHE A 195 -2.71 -22.75 -1.42
CA PHE A 195 -1.83 -21.60 -1.17
C PHE A 195 -0.66 -21.97 -0.26
N LYS A 196 -0.89 -22.73 0.81
CA LYS A 196 0.19 -23.26 1.66
C LYS A 196 1.15 -24.15 0.87
N GLN A 197 0.66 -24.99 -0.03
CA GLN A 197 1.51 -25.77 -0.93
C GLN A 197 2.37 -24.88 -1.85
N CYS A 198 1.78 -23.80 -2.40
CA CYS A 198 2.54 -22.82 -3.18
C CYS A 198 3.63 -22.15 -2.33
N LEU A 199 3.30 -21.80 -1.08
CA LEU A 199 4.26 -21.23 -0.14
C LEU A 199 5.40 -22.21 0.16
N SER A 200 5.09 -23.47 0.50
CA SER A 200 6.11 -24.50 0.74
C SER A 200 7.02 -24.71 -0.48
N LYS A 201 6.46 -24.68 -1.70
CA LYS A 201 7.26 -24.73 -2.94
C LYS A 201 8.19 -23.53 -3.08
N ALA A 202 7.67 -22.31 -2.90
CA ALA A 202 8.47 -21.10 -2.97
C ALA A 202 9.59 -21.09 -1.93
N MET A 203 9.28 -21.54 -0.71
CA MET A 203 10.24 -21.69 0.39
C MET A 203 11.32 -22.73 0.06
N HIS A 204 10.94 -23.86 -0.54
CA HIS A 204 11.89 -24.86 -0.99
C HIS A 204 12.85 -24.32 -2.06
N LEU A 205 12.38 -23.46 -2.97
CA LEU A 205 13.25 -22.84 -3.98
C LEU A 205 14.28 -21.88 -3.34
N ILE A 206 13.86 -21.05 -2.40
CA ILE A 206 14.77 -20.14 -1.65
C ILE A 206 15.81 -20.96 -0.88
N LYS A 207 15.36 -21.98 -0.16
CA LYS A 207 16.22 -22.91 0.58
C LYS A 207 17.25 -23.53 -0.35
N THR A 208 16.80 -24.19 -1.41
CA THR A 208 17.67 -24.93 -2.34
C THR A 208 18.68 -23.99 -3.00
N TYR A 209 18.28 -22.79 -3.41
CA TYR A 209 19.21 -21.80 -3.96
C TYR A 209 20.28 -21.37 -2.96
N THR A 210 19.88 -21.03 -1.73
CA THR A 210 20.78 -20.54 -0.69
C THR A 210 21.74 -21.64 -0.24
N VAL A 211 21.21 -22.83 0.07
CA VAL A 211 21.97 -24.01 0.47
C VAL A 211 22.97 -24.41 -0.61
N ASN A 212 22.54 -24.51 -1.87
CA ASN A 212 23.44 -24.84 -2.98
C ASN A 212 24.53 -23.78 -3.15
N THR A 213 24.21 -22.50 -2.97
CA THR A 213 25.21 -21.44 -3.06
C THR A 213 26.29 -21.62 -1.99
N LEU A 214 25.89 -21.84 -0.73
CA LEU A 214 26.83 -22.05 0.37
C LEU A 214 27.65 -23.33 0.22
N GLN A 215 27.00 -24.47 -0.07
CA GLN A 215 27.67 -25.76 -0.23
C GLN A 215 28.63 -25.79 -1.44
N ASN A 216 28.26 -25.12 -2.55
CA ASN A 216 29.14 -25.02 -3.70
C ASN A 216 30.39 -24.18 -3.39
N LEU A 217 30.26 -23.10 -2.61
CA LEU A 217 31.40 -22.29 -2.18
C LEU A 217 32.35 -23.11 -1.30
N THR A 218 31.82 -23.82 -0.31
CA THR A 218 32.62 -24.72 0.54
C THR A 218 33.31 -25.80 -0.28
N SER A 219 32.58 -26.46 -1.19
CA SER A 219 33.14 -27.50 -2.05
C SER A 219 34.27 -27.00 -2.94
N GLN A 220 34.17 -25.77 -3.45
CA GLN A 220 35.24 -25.15 -4.26
C GLN A 220 36.48 -24.81 -3.43
N LEU A 221 36.29 -24.39 -2.17
CA LEU A 221 37.39 -24.09 -1.26
C LEU A 221 38.10 -25.36 -0.76
N MET A 222 37.36 -26.45 -0.56
CA MET A 222 37.91 -27.74 -0.11
C MET A 222 38.65 -28.52 -1.19
N LYS A 223 38.23 -28.44 -2.47
CA LYS A 223 38.81 -29.19 -3.60
C LYS A 223 40.22 -28.71 -4.03
N ARG A 224 40.89 -27.88 -3.24
CA ARG A 224 42.17 -27.28 -3.64
C ARG A 224 43.32 -28.30 -3.58
N ASP A 225 44.19 -28.18 -4.57
CA ASP A 225 45.34 -29.03 -4.89
C ASP A 225 46.32 -29.24 -3.70
N PRO A 226 46.73 -30.48 -3.36
CA PRO A 226 47.75 -30.77 -2.33
C PRO A 226 49.16 -30.26 -2.67
N SER A 227 49.34 -29.66 -3.86
CA SER A 227 50.62 -29.15 -4.36
C SER A 227 50.89 -27.67 -3.99
N SER A 228 49.89 -26.93 -3.49
CA SER A 228 50.13 -25.58 -2.93
C SER A 228 50.32 -25.69 -1.42
N VAL A 229 51.56 -25.61 -0.93
CA VAL A 229 51.85 -25.47 0.50
C VAL A 229 51.12 -24.21 1.00
N PRO A 230 50.09 -24.33 1.84
CA PRO A 230 49.40 -23.15 2.33
C PRO A 230 50.19 -22.62 3.52
N ASN A 231 50.55 -21.33 3.49
CA ASN A 231 50.55 -20.60 4.76
C ASN A 231 49.10 -20.64 5.27
N SER A 232 48.89 -21.10 6.50
CA SER A 232 47.60 -21.18 7.18
C SER A 232 46.84 -19.84 7.12
N ASP A 233 47.55 -18.72 7.28
CA ASP A 233 46.99 -17.35 7.18
C ASP A 233 46.36 -17.03 5.81
N ASN A 234 46.92 -17.57 4.73
CA ASN A 234 46.38 -17.36 3.38
C ASN A 234 45.09 -18.16 3.15
N ALA A 235 44.88 -19.24 3.90
CA ALA A 235 43.67 -20.06 3.80
C ALA A 235 42.48 -19.37 4.49
N PHE A 236 42.65 -18.89 5.72
CA PHE A 236 41.60 -18.15 6.44
C PHE A 236 41.16 -16.90 5.68
N THR A 237 42.11 -16.07 5.24
CA THR A 237 41.82 -14.87 4.45
C THR A 237 40.98 -15.20 3.21
N LEU A 238 41.33 -16.28 2.51
CA LEU A 238 40.59 -16.71 1.33
C LEU A 238 39.16 -17.16 1.67
N PHE A 239 38.97 -17.91 2.77
CA PHE A 239 37.65 -18.36 3.21
C PHE A 239 36.73 -17.16 3.49
N TYR A 240 37.22 -16.16 4.22
CA TYR A 240 36.43 -14.96 4.52
C TYR A 240 36.13 -14.14 3.26
N VAL A 241 37.12 -13.85 2.42
CA VAL A 241 36.94 -13.05 1.20
C VAL A 241 35.93 -13.69 0.25
N LYS A 242 35.98 -15.02 0.08
CA LYS A 242 35.08 -15.74 -0.84
C LYS A 242 33.65 -15.79 -0.32
N PHE A 243 33.45 -15.98 0.99
CA PHE A 243 32.11 -15.95 1.59
C PHE A 243 31.52 -14.54 1.57
N ARG A 244 32.30 -13.52 1.97
CA ARG A 244 31.91 -12.10 1.90
C ARG A 244 31.48 -11.69 0.49
N ALA A 245 32.22 -12.12 -0.54
CA ALA A 245 31.87 -11.84 -1.94
C ALA A 245 30.56 -12.52 -2.40
N ALA A 246 30.14 -13.60 -1.75
CA ALA A 246 28.91 -14.31 -2.07
C ALA A 246 27.70 -13.84 -1.25
N ALA A 247 27.91 -13.22 -0.09
CA ALA A 247 26.85 -12.76 0.81
C ALA A 247 25.76 -11.93 0.10
N PRO A 248 26.08 -10.92 -0.75
CA PRO A 248 25.06 -10.10 -1.40
C PRO A 248 24.09 -10.88 -2.29
N LYS A 249 24.48 -12.06 -2.78
CA LYS A 249 23.63 -12.88 -3.68
C LYS A 249 22.48 -13.55 -2.95
N VAL A 250 22.64 -13.83 -1.66
CA VAL A 250 21.66 -14.55 -0.84
C VAL A 250 21.05 -13.66 0.25
N ARG A 251 21.73 -12.58 0.64
CA ARG A 251 21.32 -11.66 1.71
C ARG A 251 19.90 -11.15 1.51
N THR A 252 19.56 -10.65 0.31
CA THR A 252 18.22 -10.12 0.04
C THR A 252 17.14 -11.18 0.28
N LEU A 253 17.38 -12.44 -0.10
CA LEU A 253 16.42 -13.53 0.12
C LEU A 253 16.31 -13.90 1.60
N ILE A 254 17.45 -13.95 2.31
CA ILE A 254 17.50 -14.23 3.75
C ILE A 254 16.74 -13.15 4.52
N GLU A 255 16.98 -11.86 4.23
CA GLU A 255 16.26 -10.74 4.84
C GLU A 255 14.75 -10.85 4.63
N GLN A 256 14.31 -11.23 3.42
CA GLN A 256 12.89 -11.45 3.13
C GLN A 256 12.29 -12.61 3.93
N VAL A 257 13.07 -13.67 4.22
CA VAL A 257 12.64 -14.78 5.08
C VAL A 257 12.62 -14.34 6.56
N GLU A 258 13.63 -13.63 7.04
CA GLU A 258 13.72 -13.11 8.42
C GLU A 258 12.58 -12.14 8.77
N GLN A 259 12.18 -11.28 7.83
CA GLN A 259 11.05 -10.36 8.01
C GLN A 259 9.71 -11.08 8.11
N ARG A 260 9.58 -12.25 7.47
CA ARG A 260 8.33 -13.02 7.41
C ARG A 260 8.26 -14.17 8.41
N SER A 261 9.38 -14.54 9.03
CA SER A 261 9.49 -15.66 9.98
C SER A 261 8.57 -15.55 11.18
N GLU A 262 8.20 -14.33 11.58
CA GLU A 262 7.29 -14.08 12.71
C GLU A 262 5.81 -14.28 12.34
N LYS A 263 5.46 -14.19 11.05
CA LYS A 263 4.08 -14.25 10.57
C LYS A 263 3.61 -15.67 10.28
N MET A 264 4.47 -16.52 9.76
CA MET A 264 4.13 -17.88 9.32
C MET A 264 5.25 -18.88 9.67
N PRO A 265 4.91 -20.08 10.17
CA PRO A 265 5.87 -21.08 10.62
C PRO A 265 6.74 -21.65 9.49
N GLU A 266 6.24 -21.67 8.25
CA GLU A 266 6.98 -22.18 7.08
C GLU A 266 8.27 -21.38 6.83
N TYR A 267 8.26 -20.05 7.02
CA TYR A 267 9.46 -19.21 6.91
C TYR A 267 10.44 -19.48 8.06
N GLN A 268 9.92 -19.68 9.28
CA GLN A 268 10.77 -19.99 10.45
C GLN A 268 11.51 -21.33 10.27
N GLN A 269 10.83 -22.35 9.73
CA GLN A 269 11.46 -23.64 9.44
C GLN A 269 12.60 -23.49 8.42
N VAL A 270 12.35 -22.81 7.30
CA VAL A 270 13.39 -22.60 6.28
C VAL A 270 14.54 -21.74 6.80
N LEU A 271 14.26 -20.72 7.60
CA LEU A 271 15.31 -19.90 8.24
C LEU A 271 16.22 -20.76 9.13
N ASN A 272 15.64 -21.65 9.95
CA ASN A 272 16.40 -22.55 10.80
C ASN A 272 17.30 -23.52 10.01
N GLU A 273 16.81 -23.99 8.86
CA GLU A 273 17.58 -24.86 7.96
C GLU A 273 18.70 -24.11 7.24
N ILE A 274 18.46 -22.85 6.84
CA ILE A 274 19.49 -21.98 6.24
C ILE A 274 20.58 -21.67 7.28
N HIS A 275 20.19 -21.32 8.51
CA HIS A 275 21.13 -21.14 9.62
C HIS A 275 21.98 -22.40 9.84
N GLN A 276 21.33 -23.57 9.92
CA GLN A 276 22.04 -24.82 10.14
C GLN A 276 23.04 -25.09 9.00
N CYS A 277 22.60 -24.99 7.75
CA CYS A 277 23.48 -25.21 6.60
C CYS A 277 24.67 -24.23 6.60
N TYR A 278 24.44 -22.95 6.90
CA TYR A 278 25.53 -21.97 6.98
C TYR A 278 26.56 -22.38 8.03
N LEU A 279 26.10 -22.68 9.25
CA LEU A 279 26.97 -23.06 10.36
C LEU A 279 27.72 -24.37 10.07
N ASP A 280 27.05 -25.38 9.52
CA ASP A 280 27.69 -26.65 9.11
C ASP A 280 28.79 -26.41 8.07
N GLN A 281 28.56 -25.51 7.10
CA GLN A 281 29.57 -25.15 6.10
C GLN A 281 30.76 -24.42 6.72
N ARG A 282 30.54 -23.54 7.71
CA ARG A 282 31.62 -22.84 8.43
C ARG A 282 32.41 -23.82 9.31
N GLU A 283 31.74 -24.69 10.05
CA GLU A 283 32.35 -25.74 10.87
C GLU A 283 33.29 -26.62 10.03
N LEU A 284 32.82 -27.05 8.86
CA LEU A 284 33.58 -27.90 7.94
C LEU A 284 34.87 -27.25 7.42
N LEU A 285 34.88 -25.93 7.23
CA LEU A 285 36.05 -25.18 6.74
C LEU A 285 37.01 -24.80 7.87
N LEU A 286 36.46 -24.32 8.99
CA LEU A 286 37.24 -23.74 10.07
C LEU A 286 37.76 -24.80 11.04
N GLY A 287 36.97 -25.82 11.38
CA GLY A 287 37.31 -26.81 12.38
C GLY A 287 38.69 -27.46 12.14
N PRO A 288 38.95 -28.07 10.97
CA PRO A 288 40.25 -28.67 10.67
C PRO A 288 41.39 -27.64 10.62
N SER A 289 41.12 -26.45 10.10
CA SER A 289 42.12 -25.38 9.95
C SER A 289 42.55 -24.81 11.31
N ILE A 290 41.60 -24.61 12.22
CA ILE A 290 41.84 -24.18 13.60
C ILE A 290 42.61 -25.26 14.35
N ALA A 291 42.17 -26.52 14.31
CA ALA A 291 42.87 -27.62 14.97
C ALA A 291 44.32 -27.75 14.51
N SER A 292 44.58 -27.62 13.20
CA SER A 292 45.94 -27.62 12.64
C SER A 292 46.75 -26.43 13.13
N THR A 293 46.19 -25.21 13.12
CA THR A 293 46.88 -23.99 13.53
C THR A 293 47.23 -24.01 15.02
N VAL A 294 46.30 -24.46 15.86
CA VAL A 294 46.51 -24.59 17.32
C VAL A 294 47.59 -25.65 17.62
N THR A 295 47.59 -26.76 16.88
CA THR A 295 48.62 -27.80 17.00
C THR A 295 49.99 -27.26 16.57
N GLU A 296 50.04 -26.48 15.49
CA GLU A 296 51.26 -25.83 15.02
C GLU A 296 51.81 -24.83 16.05
N LEU A 297 50.97 -23.95 16.59
CA LEU A 297 51.34 -23.01 17.66
C LEU A 297 51.94 -23.74 18.86
N THR A 298 51.36 -24.88 19.24
CA THR A 298 51.85 -25.71 20.35
C THR A 298 53.22 -26.30 20.04
N SER A 299 53.45 -26.75 18.81
CA SER A 299 54.75 -27.29 18.38
C SER A 299 55.86 -26.24 18.38
N GLN A 300 55.55 -24.99 17.99
CA GLN A 300 56.49 -23.89 17.90
C GLN A 300 56.86 -23.32 19.28
N ASN A 301 55.89 -23.27 20.20
CA ASN A 301 56.03 -22.56 21.47
C ASN A 301 56.11 -23.47 22.70
N ASN A 302 56.62 -24.69 22.52
CA ASN A 302 56.60 -25.76 23.53
C ASN A 302 57.41 -25.46 24.81
N ARG A 303 58.18 -24.36 24.84
CA ARG A 303 58.98 -23.93 25.99
C ARG A 303 58.38 -22.75 26.76
N ASP A 304 57.48 -21.99 26.15
CA ASP A 304 56.85 -20.82 26.76
C ASP A 304 55.33 -20.99 26.76
N HIS A 305 54.84 -21.54 27.87
CA HIS A 305 53.41 -21.79 28.09
C HIS A 305 52.60 -20.49 28.08
N CYS A 306 53.15 -19.40 28.60
CA CYS A 306 52.47 -18.11 28.70
C CYS A 306 52.31 -17.48 27.31
N ALA A 307 53.37 -17.47 26.50
CA ALA A 307 53.29 -17.01 25.12
C ALA A 307 52.35 -17.88 24.26
N LEU A 308 52.33 -19.21 24.49
CA LEU A 308 51.41 -20.11 23.80
C LEU A 308 49.95 -19.75 24.09
N VAL A 309 49.58 -19.61 25.37
CA VAL A 309 48.21 -19.24 25.76
C VAL A 309 47.81 -17.88 25.21
N ARG A 310 48.68 -16.86 25.28
CA ARG A 310 48.42 -15.54 24.69
C ARG A 310 48.18 -15.62 23.18
N SER A 311 49.05 -16.31 22.44
CA SER A 311 48.93 -16.46 20.99
C SER A 311 47.69 -17.24 20.57
N GLY A 312 47.38 -18.36 21.24
CA GLY A 312 46.18 -19.16 20.96
C GLY A 312 44.88 -18.45 21.29
N CYS A 313 44.83 -17.73 22.41
CA CYS A 313 43.67 -16.92 22.77
C CYS A 313 43.48 -15.74 21.81
N ALA A 314 44.55 -15.00 21.46
CA ALA A 314 44.47 -13.90 20.51
C ALA A 314 43.97 -14.37 19.13
N PHE A 315 44.47 -15.52 18.66
CA PHE A 315 43.99 -16.16 17.43
C PHE A 315 42.49 -16.48 17.50
N MET A 316 42.02 -17.13 18.58
CA MET A 316 40.61 -17.47 18.73
C MET A 316 39.70 -16.23 18.87
N VAL A 317 40.17 -15.17 19.54
CA VAL A 317 39.46 -13.88 19.60
C VAL A 317 39.23 -13.33 18.20
N HIS A 318 40.25 -13.33 17.34
CA HIS A 318 40.11 -12.89 15.94
C HIS A 318 39.13 -13.77 15.16
N VAL A 319 39.21 -15.10 15.29
CA VAL A 319 38.26 -16.02 14.63
C VAL A 319 36.83 -15.74 15.07
N CYS A 320 36.57 -15.57 16.37
CA CYS A 320 35.22 -15.27 16.88
C CYS A 320 34.68 -13.93 16.37
N GLN A 321 35.54 -12.90 16.30
CA GLN A 321 35.17 -11.58 15.77
C GLN A 321 34.88 -11.64 14.27
N ASP A 322 35.75 -12.28 13.50
CA ASP A 322 35.61 -12.40 12.04
C ASP A 322 34.38 -13.23 11.66
N GLU A 323 34.07 -14.30 12.39
CA GLU A 323 32.84 -15.08 12.17
C GLU A 323 31.59 -14.29 12.50
N HIS A 324 31.58 -13.49 13.57
CA HIS A 324 30.45 -12.60 13.86
C HIS A 324 30.25 -11.56 12.78
N GLN A 325 31.33 -10.92 12.32
CA GLN A 325 31.26 -9.95 11.23
C GLN A 325 30.73 -10.60 9.95
N LEU A 326 31.25 -11.78 9.59
CA LEU A 326 30.79 -12.51 8.41
C LEU A 326 29.32 -12.92 8.55
N TYR A 327 28.90 -13.41 9.71
CA TYR A 327 27.50 -13.77 9.96
C TYR A 327 26.56 -12.58 9.71
N ASN A 328 26.92 -11.39 10.20
CA ASN A 328 26.15 -10.15 10.02
C ASN A 328 26.11 -9.66 8.56
N GLU A 329 26.97 -10.18 7.67
CA GLU A 329 26.87 -9.93 6.24
C GLU A 329 25.77 -10.75 5.55
N PHE A 330 25.41 -11.91 6.12
CA PHE A 330 24.37 -12.79 5.58
C PHE A 330 23.02 -12.60 6.28
N PHE A 331 23.03 -12.42 7.60
CA PHE A 331 21.85 -12.41 8.46
C PHE A 331 21.71 -11.07 9.17
N THR A 332 20.48 -10.67 9.48
CA THR A 332 20.20 -9.44 10.22
C THR A 332 19.77 -9.69 11.67
N LYS A 333 19.27 -10.89 11.96
CA LYS A 333 18.86 -11.29 13.31
C LYS A 333 19.93 -12.15 13.98
N PRO A 334 20.24 -11.93 15.27
CA PRO A 334 21.18 -12.78 16.01
C PRO A 334 20.60 -14.18 16.22
N THR A 335 21.47 -15.19 16.29
CA THR A 335 21.08 -16.58 16.55
C THR A 335 21.98 -17.22 17.62
N PRO A 336 21.41 -17.91 18.62
CA PRO A 336 22.21 -18.60 19.64
C PRO A 336 23.03 -19.76 19.05
N LYS A 337 22.64 -20.26 17.87
CA LYS A 337 23.36 -21.33 17.18
C LYS A 337 24.78 -20.92 16.73
N LEU A 338 25.02 -19.62 16.54
CA LEU A 338 26.34 -19.12 16.21
C LEU A 338 27.27 -19.27 17.43
N ASP A 339 26.78 -18.93 18.62
CA ASP A 339 27.52 -19.12 19.87
C ASP A 339 27.84 -20.60 20.09
N GLU A 340 26.89 -21.51 19.84
CA GLU A 340 27.12 -22.96 19.93
C GLU A 340 28.23 -23.44 18.98
N LEU A 341 28.30 -22.90 17.75
CA LEU A 341 29.39 -23.22 16.82
C LEU A 341 30.72 -22.68 17.34
N LEU A 342 30.76 -21.42 17.77
CA LEU A 342 31.98 -20.79 18.26
C LEU A 342 32.51 -21.48 19.52
N GLU A 343 31.63 -21.95 20.39
CA GLU A 343 32.01 -22.72 21.58
C GLU A 343 32.69 -24.03 21.16
N LYS A 344 32.11 -24.78 20.20
CA LYS A 344 32.73 -25.98 19.64
C LYS A 344 34.11 -25.71 19.03
N LEU A 345 34.27 -24.59 18.32
CA LEU A 345 35.58 -24.22 17.76
C LEU A 345 36.59 -23.84 18.87
N CYS A 346 36.14 -23.17 19.93
CA CYS A 346 36.97 -22.85 21.10
C CYS A 346 37.40 -24.10 21.89
N LEU A 347 36.59 -25.17 21.88
CA LEU A 347 36.99 -26.45 22.49
C LEU A 347 38.26 -27.02 21.84
N SER A 348 38.51 -26.77 20.55
CA SER A 348 39.76 -27.18 19.91
C SER A 348 40.99 -26.53 20.54
N LEU A 349 40.89 -25.28 21.00
CA LEU A 349 41.97 -24.61 21.73
C LEU A 349 42.13 -25.23 23.12
N TYR A 350 41.01 -25.43 23.82
CA TYR A 350 40.99 -26.02 25.15
C TYR A 350 41.61 -27.43 25.18
N ASP A 351 41.24 -28.30 24.24
CA ASP A 351 41.72 -29.68 24.18
C ASP A 351 43.24 -29.78 23.98
N VAL A 352 43.85 -28.81 23.30
CA VAL A 352 45.30 -28.76 23.09
C VAL A 352 46.02 -28.16 24.29
N LEU A 353 45.46 -27.13 24.93
CA LEU A 353 46.08 -26.46 26.08
C LEU A 353 45.93 -27.26 27.38
N ARG A 354 44.86 -28.03 27.54
CA ARG A 354 44.57 -28.77 28.78
C ARG A 354 45.68 -29.76 29.17
N PRO A 355 46.20 -30.62 28.26
CA PRO A 355 47.34 -31.47 28.58
C PRO A 355 48.54 -30.67 29.06
N MET A 356 48.82 -29.51 28.45
CA MET A 356 49.94 -28.66 28.86
C MET A 356 49.75 -28.16 30.30
N ILE A 357 48.57 -27.63 30.63
CA ILE A 357 48.22 -27.11 31.97
C ILE A 357 48.41 -28.19 33.04
N ILE A 358 47.95 -29.42 32.79
CA ILE A 358 48.09 -30.54 33.74
C ILE A 358 49.56 -30.88 34.02
N HIS A 359 50.45 -30.69 33.04
CA HIS A 359 51.88 -31.01 33.20
C HIS A 359 52.72 -29.87 33.77
N VAL A 360 52.19 -28.65 33.88
CA VAL A 360 52.93 -27.54 34.50
C VAL A 360 53.20 -27.84 35.97
N ILE A 361 54.46 -27.62 36.38
CA ILE A 361 54.98 -27.89 37.73
C ILE A 361 55.27 -26.58 38.47
N HIS A 362 55.76 -25.57 37.75
CA HIS A 362 56.22 -24.29 38.28
C HIS A 362 55.05 -23.40 38.72
N LEU A 363 55.10 -22.93 39.97
CA LEU A 363 54.07 -22.08 40.56
C LEU A 363 54.02 -20.70 39.90
N GLU A 364 55.17 -20.13 39.53
CA GLU A 364 55.19 -18.81 38.86
C GLU A 364 54.43 -18.86 37.53
N THR A 365 54.69 -19.88 36.70
CA THR A 365 54.00 -20.06 35.42
C THR A 365 52.50 -20.22 35.60
N LEU A 366 52.04 -21.03 36.55
CA LEU A 366 50.60 -21.19 36.83
C LEU A 366 49.96 -19.87 37.31
N SER A 367 50.66 -19.07 38.11
CA SER A 367 50.17 -17.76 38.55
C SER A 367 50.08 -16.76 37.41
N GLU A 368 51.06 -16.76 36.49
CA GLU A 368 51.05 -15.90 35.32
C GLU A 368 49.93 -16.31 34.35
N LEU A 369 49.74 -17.61 34.11
CA LEU A 369 48.62 -18.13 33.32
C LEU A 369 47.26 -17.70 33.88
N CYS A 370 47.05 -17.76 35.20
CA CYS A 370 45.85 -17.19 35.83
C CYS A 370 45.69 -15.69 35.54
N GLY A 371 46.79 -14.93 35.61
CA GLY A 371 46.81 -13.50 35.30
C GLY A 371 46.44 -13.21 33.84
N ILE A 372 46.99 -13.96 32.89
CA ILE A 372 46.69 -13.84 31.45
C ILE A 372 45.21 -14.12 31.19
N LEU A 373 44.71 -15.26 31.66
CA LEU A 373 43.34 -15.68 31.39
C LEU A 373 42.32 -14.75 32.04
N LYS A 374 42.59 -14.27 33.25
CA LYS A 374 41.67 -13.38 33.96
C LYS A 374 41.76 -11.94 33.45
N ASN A 375 42.95 -11.34 33.50
CA ASN A 375 43.10 -9.90 33.29
C ASN A 375 43.16 -9.59 31.78
N GLU A 376 44.02 -10.27 31.04
CA GLU A 376 44.18 -9.98 29.60
C GLU A 376 42.99 -10.51 28.79
N MET A 377 42.54 -11.75 29.03
CA MET A 377 41.51 -12.36 28.17
C MET A 377 40.08 -12.04 28.61
N LEU A 378 39.72 -12.28 29.88
CA LEU A 378 38.35 -12.05 30.35
C LEU A 378 38.05 -10.57 30.64
N GLU A 379 38.96 -9.83 31.27
CA GLU A 379 38.74 -8.42 31.60
C GLU A 379 39.00 -7.51 30.40
N ASP A 380 40.14 -7.61 29.71
CA ASP A 380 40.43 -6.69 28.59
C ASP A 380 39.70 -7.05 27.28
N HIS A 381 39.77 -8.31 26.80
CA HIS A 381 39.17 -8.64 25.50
C HIS A 381 37.65 -8.87 25.56
N VAL A 382 37.20 -9.72 26.49
CA VAL A 382 35.80 -10.17 26.55
C VAL A 382 34.86 -9.05 27.03
N GLN A 383 35.21 -8.26 28.05
CA GLN A 383 34.32 -7.17 28.49
C GLN A 383 34.10 -6.11 27.41
N ASN A 384 35.12 -5.83 26.60
CA ASN A 384 35.03 -4.87 25.51
C ASN A 384 34.21 -5.37 24.31
N ASN A 385 34.04 -6.69 24.14
CA ASN A 385 33.31 -7.28 23.01
C ASN A 385 32.38 -8.42 23.47
N ALA A 386 31.57 -8.16 24.51
CA ALA A 386 30.79 -9.19 25.21
C ALA A 386 29.82 -9.95 24.30
N GLU A 387 29.24 -9.29 23.29
CA GLU A 387 28.31 -9.91 22.34
C GLU A 387 29.00 -10.92 21.41
N GLN A 388 30.24 -10.64 20.99
CA GLN A 388 30.95 -11.47 20.00
C GLN A 388 31.82 -12.55 20.64
N LEU A 389 32.21 -12.35 21.90
CA LEU A 389 33.14 -13.23 22.62
C LEU A 389 32.48 -14.04 23.73
N GLY A 390 31.14 -14.12 23.75
CA GLY A 390 30.39 -14.90 24.75
C GLY A 390 30.82 -16.37 24.80
N ALA A 391 30.88 -17.03 23.63
CA ALA A 391 31.31 -18.43 23.51
C ALA A 391 32.78 -18.64 23.91
N PHE A 392 33.67 -17.73 23.50
CA PHE A 392 35.08 -17.75 23.88
C PHE A 392 35.26 -17.60 25.40
N ALA A 393 34.48 -16.72 26.02
CA ALA A 393 34.52 -16.49 27.47
C ALA A 393 34.18 -17.75 28.27
N ALA A 394 33.27 -18.59 27.78
CA ALA A 394 32.94 -19.87 28.43
C ALA A 394 34.16 -20.81 28.45
N GLY A 395 34.82 -20.99 27.30
CA GLY A 395 36.02 -21.82 27.19
C GLY A 395 37.20 -21.30 28.03
N VAL A 396 37.41 -19.97 28.05
CA VAL A 396 38.47 -19.35 28.86
C VAL A 396 38.19 -19.46 30.36
N LYS A 397 36.93 -19.31 30.80
CA LYS A 397 36.56 -19.49 32.21
C LYS A 397 36.84 -20.91 32.67
N GLN A 398 36.46 -21.91 31.87
CA GLN A 398 36.74 -23.31 32.18
C GLN A 398 38.25 -23.56 32.25
N MET A 399 39.03 -23.02 31.31
CA MET A 399 40.49 -23.13 31.35
C MET A 399 41.09 -22.43 32.58
N LEU A 400 40.57 -21.27 32.98
CA LEU A 400 41.00 -20.56 34.18
C LEU A 400 40.73 -21.39 35.45
N GLU A 401 39.58 -22.03 35.55
CA GLU A 401 39.25 -22.94 36.66
C GLU A 401 40.26 -24.10 36.74
N ASP A 402 40.56 -24.76 35.62
CA ASP A 402 41.57 -25.84 35.55
C ASP A 402 42.97 -25.37 35.99
N VAL A 403 43.41 -24.17 35.55
CA VAL A 403 44.70 -23.60 35.96
C VAL A 403 44.71 -23.25 37.46
N GLN A 404 43.61 -22.71 37.99
CA GLN A 404 43.47 -22.37 39.40
C GLN A 404 43.51 -23.62 40.29
N GLU A 405 42.76 -24.67 39.94
CA GLU A 405 42.81 -25.94 40.66
C GLU A 405 44.22 -26.53 40.64
N ARG A 406 44.89 -26.48 39.48
CA ARG A 406 46.27 -26.95 39.35
C ARG A 406 47.24 -26.15 40.21
N LEU A 407 47.09 -24.82 40.27
CA LEU A 407 47.90 -23.93 41.10
C LEU A 407 47.73 -24.27 42.59
N VAL A 408 46.50 -24.44 43.05
CA VAL A 408 46.20 -24.83 44.44
C VAL A 408 46.82 -26.17 44.78
N TYR A 409 46.67 -27.17 43.90
CA TYR A 409 47.25 -28.50 44.08
C TYR A 409 48.78 -28.46 44.17
N ARG A 410 49.46 -27.76 43.25
CA ARG A 410 50.93 -27.63 43.27
C ARG A 410 51.41 -26.86 44.49
N THR A 411 50.68 -25.84 44.92
CA THR A 411 51.00 -25.07 46.14
C THR A 411 50.93 -25.96 47.37
N HIS A 412 49.90 -26.80 47.48
CA HIS A 412 49.76 -27.75 48.57
C HIS A 412 50.93 -28.75 48.62
N ILE A 413 51.32 -29.32 47.48
CA ILE A 413 52.48 -30.21 47.38
C ILE A 413 53.77 -29.50 47.81
N TYR A 414 53.98 -28.27 47.33
CA TYR A 414 55.15 -27.47 47.68
C TYR A 414 55.24 -27.23 49.19
N ILE A 415 54.13 -26.82 49.83
CA ILE A 415 54.08 -26.63 51.29
C ILE A 415 54.37 -27.93 52.05
N GLN A 416 53.83 -29.06 51.60
CA GLN A 416 54.08 -30.35 52.26
C GLN A 416 55.52 -30.83 52.08
N THR A 417 56.09 -30.68 50.89
CA THR A 417 57.39 -31.28 50.54
C THR A 417 58.55 -30.37 50.93
N ASP A 418 58.48 -29.09 50.54
CA ASP A 418 59.61 -28.17 50.59
C ASP A 418 59.60 -27.25 51.82
N ILE A 419 58.48 -27.17 52.55
CA ILE A 419 58.38 -26.39 53.80
C ILE A 419 58.23 -27.32 55.01
N THR A 420 57.16 -28.14 55.03
CA THR A 420 56.83 -28.97 56.20
C THR A 420 57.71 -30.22 56.27
N GLY A 421 57.93 -30.87 55.12
CA GLY A 421 58.77 -32.06 54.97
C GLY A 421 60.23 -31.77 54.65
N TYR A 422 60.65 -30.49 54.74
CA TYR A 422 61.99 -30.06 54.37
C TYR A 422 63.05 -30.80 55.20
N LYS A 423 63.93 -31.52 54.50
CA LYS A 423 65.11 -32.14 55.09
C LYS A 423 66.31 -31.30 54.68
N PRO A 424 66.95 -30.59 55.62
CA PRO A 424 68.08 -29.74 55.29
C PRO A 424 69.21 -30.56 54.68
N ALA A 425 69.76 -30.11 53.55
CA ALA A 425 70.92 -30.75 52.95
C ALA A 425 72.16 -30.50 53.85
N PRO A 426 73.22 -31.33 53.77
CA PRO A 426 74.44 -31.11 54.55
C PRO A 426 75.06 -29.72 54.33
N GLY A 427 74.89 -29.14 53.13
CA GLY A 427 75.28 -27.76 52.83
C GLY A 427 74.40 -26.70 53.48
N ASP A 428 73.13 -26.98 53.79
CA ASP A 428 72.21 -26.06 54.48
C ASP A 428 72.54 -25.92 55.96
N LEU A 429 73.16 -26.95 56.54
CA LEU A 429 73.63 -27.00 57.93
C LEU A 429 75.13 -26.67 58.08
N ALA A 430 75.82 -26.29 57.00
CA ALA A 430 77.25 -25.96 57.01
C ALA A 430 77.52 -24.60 57.68
N TYR A 431 77.22 -24.51 58.96
CA TYR A 431 77.57 -23.42 59.86
C TYR A 431 78.73 -23.90 60.76
N PRO A 432 79.81 -23.10 60.96
CA PRO A 432 79.98 -21.69 60.60
C PRO A 432 80.64 -21.39 59.24
N ASP A 433 81.05 -22.39 58.46
CA ASP A 433 81.77 -22.18 57.17
C ASP A 433 81.00 -21.30 56.16
N LYS A 434 79.65 -21.33 56.19
CA LYS A 434 78.80 -20.42 55.39
C LYS A 434 78.88 -18.95 55.81
N LEU A 435 79.17 -18.64 57.09
CA LEU A 435 79.35 -17.27 57.56
C LEU A 435 80.70 -16.71 57.10
N GLU A 436 81.76 -17.52 57.15
CA GLU A 436 83.11 -17.11 56.72
C GLU A 436 83.23 -16.93 55.20
N MET A 437 82.36 -17.56 54.40
CA MET A 437 82.29 -17.35 52.94
C MET A 437 81.39 -16.17 52.51
N MET A 438 80.63 -15.59 53.45
CA MET A 438 79.76 -14.43 53.19
C MET A 438 80.37 -13.10 53.68
N GLU A 439 81.44 -13.14 54.49
CA GLU A 439 82.41 -12.04 54.65
C GLU A 439 83.39 -12.01 53.46
#